data_AF-A0A931R157-F1
#
_entry.id   AF-A0A931R157-F1
#
_cell.length_a   1.000
_cell.length_b   1.000
_cell.length_c   1.000
_cell.angle_alpha   90.00
_cell.angle_beta   90.00
_cell.angle_gamma   90.00
#
_symmetry.space_group_name_H-M   'P 1'
#
loop_
_entity.id
_entity.type
_entity.pdbx_description
1 polymer ?
#
loop_
_entity_poly.entity_id
_entity_poly.type
_entity_poly.pdbx_seq_one_letter_code
_entity_poly.pdbx_strand_id
1 'polypeptide(L)'
;METFRYSRWDDTQDPFRIDPDDLLNELADDLMEHGDMKAALRSLMRRGMRGRMGSGFEGIREMIQRLKQQSQQRLERYAPDSVLDDLKRRLEKILRRERSTLQRQARDAKAGKSPRKEASKKLKFLGN
;
A
#
# COMPACT_ATOMS: atom_id res chain seq x y z
N MET A 1 1.10 -8.25 -6.58
CA MET A 1 2.52 -8.13 -6.19
C MET A 1 3.10 -6.97 -6.99
N GLU A 2 3.45 -5.86 -6.36
CA GLU A 2 4.14 -4.77 -7.06
C GLU A 2 5.58 -5.21 -7.33
N THR A 3 5.93 -5.38 -8.60
CA THR A 3 7.28 -5.73 -9.03
C THR A 3 8.13 -4.46 -9.06
N PHE A 4 9.00 -4.30 -8.07
CA PHE A 4 10.01 -3.24 -8.11
C PHE A 4 11.14 -3.65 -9.05
N ARG A 5 11.38 -2.84 -10.09
CA ARG A 5 12.48 -3.02 -11.04
C ARG A 5 13.60 -2.08 -10.64
N TYR A 6 14.64 -2.63 -10.04
CA TYR A 6 15.87 -1.88 -9.80
C TYR A 6 16.58 -1.71 -11.15
N SER A 7 16.73 -0.47 -11.60
CA SER A 7 17.60 -0.12 -12.72
C SER A 7 18.99 0.23 -12.19
N ARG A 8 20.02 -0.10 -12.96
CA ARG A 8 21.38 0.35 -12.70
C ARG A 8 21.47 1.84 -13.07
N TRP A 9 22.23 2.62 -12.29
CA TRP A 9 22.44 4.04 -12.57
C TRP A 9 23.09 4.20 -13.95
N ASP A 10 22.44 4.94 -14.85
CA ASP A 10 22.80 5.03 -16.28
C ASP A 10 23.34 6.42 -16.67
N ASP A 11 23.72 7.23 -15.68
CA ASP A 11 24.27 8.58 -15.83
C ASP A 11 23.32 9.60 -16.49
N THR A 12 22.15 9.17 -16.97
CA THR A 12 21.08 10.06 -17.46
C THR A 12 20.22 10.62 -16.34
N GLN A 13 20.35 10.04 -15.14
CA GLN A 13 19.81 10.60 -13.92
C GLN A 13 20.75 11.74 -13.51
N ASP A 14 20.34 12.98 -13.78
CA ASP A 14 20.92 14.19 -13.19
C ASP A 14 20.01 14.69 -12.04
N PRO A 15 19.96 14.00 -10.88
CA PRO A 15 19.12 14.42 -9.76
C PRO A 15 19.75 15.55 -8.95
N PHE A 16 20.98 15.93 -9.28
CA PHE A 16 21.73 16.98 -8.65
C PHE A 16 22.11 18.02 -9.70
N ARG A 17 21.08 18.61 -10.34
CA ARG A 17 21.24 19.84 -11.14
C ARG A 17 21.66 20.95 -10.21
N ILE A 18 22.94 20.99 -9.88
CA ILE A 18 23.54 21.87 -8.90
C ILE A 18 24.64 22.62 -9.62
N ASP A 19 24.59 23.94 -9.52
CA ASP A 19 25.71 24.77 -9.91
C ASP A 19 26.88 24.50 -8.94
N PRO A 20 28.07 24.10 -9.43
CA PRO A 20 29.23 23.85 -8.58
C PRO A 20 29.59 25.05 -7.69
N ASP A 21 29.38 26.28 -8.16
CA ASP A 21 29.70 27.49 -7.39
C ASP A 21 28.72 27.64 -6.21
N ASP A 22 27.44 27.32 -6.40
CA ASP A 22 26.44 27.32 -5.32
C ASP A 22 26.80 26.28 -4.25
N LEU A 23 27.23 25.09 -4.67
CA LEU A 23 27.65 24.03 -3.76
C LEU A 23 28.88 24.44 -2.93
N LEU A 24 29.87 25.03 -3.58
CA LEU A 24 31.10 25.45 -2.91
C LEU A 24 30.85 26.57 -1.92
N ASN A 25 29.98 27.54 -2.26
CA ASN A 25 29.59 28.60 -1.32
C ASN A 25 28.91 28.04 -0.08
N GLU A 26 27.94 27.14 -0.26
CA GLU A 26 27.19 26.53 0.83
C GLU A 26 28.08 25.67 1.75
N LEU A 27 29.08 24.97 1.18
CA LEU A 27 30.08 24.22 1.94
C LEU A 27 31.09 25.14 2.61
N ALA A 28 31.45 26.27 1.99
CA ALA A 28 32.39 27.23 2.55
C ALA A 28 31.83 27.88 3.81
N ASP A 29 30.55 28.22 3.84
CA ASP A 29 29.88 28.77 5.02
C ASP A 29 29.97 27.80 6.22
N ASP A 30 29.61 26.53 6.01
CA ASP A 30 29.68 25.50 7.03
C ASP A 30 31.14 25.22 7.47
N LEU A 31 32.09 25.27 6.53
CA LEU A 31 33.51 25.06 6.80
C LEU A 31 34.10 26.21 7.61
N MET A 32 33.69 27.45 7.35
CA MET A 32 34.07 28.60 8.17
C MET A 32 33.50 28.52 9.57
N GLU A 33 32.27 28.03 9.73
CA GLU A 33 31.62 27.92 11.03
C GLU A 33 32.21 26.80 11.91
N HIS A 34 32.53 25.64 11.33
CA HIS A 34 32.88 24.43 12.10
C HIS A 34 34.31 23.91 11.84
N GLY A 35 35.01 24.36 10.81
CA GLY A 35 36.38 23.94 10.48
C GLY A 35 36.54 22.51 9.96
N ASP A 36 35.45 21.74 9.81
CA ASP A 36 35.48 20.36 9.34
C ASP A 36 34.61 20.15 8.08
N MET A 37 35.27 19.89 6.95
CA MET A 37 34.64 19.61 5.66
C MET A 37 33.73 18.38 5.68
N LYS A 38 34.08 17.34 6.45
CA LYS A 38 33.24 16.13 6.56
C LYS A 38 31.96 16.43 7.34
N ALA A 39 32.05 17.28 8.36
CA ALA A 39 30.89 17.73 9.11
C ALA A 39 29.97 18.61 8.25
N ALA A 40 30.54 19.55 7.50
CA ALA A 40 29.82 20.39 6.53
C ALA A 40 29.06 19.56 5.51
N LEU A 41 29.73 18.63 4.82
CA LEU A 41 29.09 17.76 3.83
C LEU A 41 27.95 16.91 4.45
N ARG A 42 28.15 16.40 5.66
CA ARG A 42 27.10 15.64 6.37
C ARG A 42 25.91 16.53 6.73
N SER A 43 26.16 17.78 7.12
CA SER A 43 25.11 18.75 7.41
C SER A 43 24.31 19.10 6.15
N LEU A 44 25.02 19.39 5.06
CA LEU A 44 24.46 19.69 3.75
C LEU A 44 23.60 18.52 3.23
N MET A 45 24.11 17.28 3.25
CA MET A 45 23.34 16.10 2.84
C MET A 45 22.06 15.89 3.67
N ARG A 46 22.14 16.20 4.97
CA ARG A 46 21.01 16.03 5.90
C ARG A 46 19.95 17.12 5.72
N ARG A 47 20.33 18.35 5.35
CA ARG A 47 19.41 19.48 5.14
C ARG A 47 18.97 19.66 3.68
N GLY A 48 19.71 19.11 2.73
CA GLY A 48 19.54 19.39 1.31
C GLY A 48 20.13 20.75 0.92
N MET A 49 19.91 21.14 -0.33
CA MET A 49 20.31 22.46 -0.81
C MET A 49 19.31 22.97 -1.84
N ARG A 50 19.06 24.28 -1.83
CA ARG A 50 18.28 24.97 -2.87
C ARG A 50 19.17 26.05 -3.47
N GLY A 51 19.57 25.87 -4.72
CA GLY A 51 20.35 26.83 -5.49
C GLY A 51 19.48 27.94 -6.11
N ARG A 52 20.14 28.92 -6.72
CA ARG A 52 19.52 30.20 -7.14
C ARG A 52 18.57 30.08 -8.33
N MET A 53 18.61 28.99 -9.10
CA MET A 53 17.78 28.78 -10.30
C MET A 53 16.84 27.56 -10.18
N GLY A 54 16.41 27.23 -8.96
CA GLY A 54 15.65 25.98 -8.71
C GLY A 54 16.50 24.72 -8.88
N SER A 55 17.81 24.91 -9.04
CA SER A 55 18.85 23.91 -8.85
C SER A 55 18.89 23.46 -7.39
N GLY A 56 19.43 22.28 -7.11
CA GLY A 56 19.51 21.75 -5.74
C GLY A 56 19.01 20.33 -5.59
N PHE A 57 18.97 19.86 -4.35
CA PHE A 57 18.53 18.53 -4.00
C PHE A 57 17.82 18.49 -2.66
N GLU A 58 16.84 17.60 -2.56
CA GLU A 58 16.15 17.31 -1.31
C GLU A 58 17.12 16.66 -0.32
N GLY A 59 17.10 17.12 0.93
CA GLY A 59 17.88 16.51 1.98
C GLY A 59 17.40 15.10 2.31
N ILE A 60 18.28 14.34 2.98
CA ILE A 60 17.94 12.99 3.44
C ILE A 60 16.71 13.02 4.36
N ARG A 61 16.53 14.07 5.17
CA ARG A 61 15.37 14.20 6.07
C ARG A 61 14.07 14.31 5.29
N GLU A 62 14.04 15.16 4.27
CA GLU A 62 12.90 15.40 3.41
C GLU A 62 12.55 14.13 2.62
N MET A 63 13.55 13.43 2.08
CA MET A 63 13.36 12.15 1.42
C MET A 63 12.76 11.09 2.36
N ILE A 64 13.27 10.98 3.59
CA ILE A 64 12.69 10.07 4.60
C ILE A 64 11.24 10.46 4.91
N GLN A 65 10.93 11.75 5.05
CA GLN A 65 9.56 12.21 5.29
C GLN A 65 8.64 11.86 4.13
N ARG A 66 9.08 12.06 2.89
CA ARG A 66 8.34 11.68 1.68
C ARG A 66 8.08 10.18 1.62
N LEU A 67 9.09 9.36 1.94
CA LEU A 67 8.93 7.90 2.01
C LEU A 67 7.93 7.48 3.10
N LYS A 68 7.97 8.13 4.27
CA LYS A 68 6.98 7.89 5.34
C LYS A 68 5.56 8.24 4.88
N GLN A 69 5.38 9.37 4.22
CA GLN A 69 4.07 9.77 3.67
C GLN A 69 3.58 8.77 2.61
N GLN A 70 4.45 8.32 1.71
CA GLN A 70 4.08 7.30 0.71
C GLN A 70 3.70 5.96 1.38
N SER A 71 4.44 5.55 2.41
CA SER A 71 4.11 4.36 3.20
C SER A 71 2.73 4.50 3.83
N GLN A 72 2.44 5.65 4.47
CA GLN A 72 1.14 5.93 5.08
C GLN A 72 -0.01 5.92 4.06
N GLN A 73 0.17 6.57 2.90
CA GLN A 73 -0.83 6.57 1.83
C GLN A 73 -1.10 5.18 1.28
N ARG A 74 -0.07 4.32 1.19
CA ARG A 74 -0.23 2.92 0.81
C ARG A 74 -0.96 2.14 1.89
N LEU A 75 -0.60 2.34 3.16
CA LEU A 75 -1.31 1.73 4.28
C LEU A 75 -2.77 2.15 4.33
N GLU A 76 -3.11 3.40 4.05
CA GLU A 76 -4.50 3.86 3.96
C GLU A 76 -5.24 3.27 2.76
N ARG A 77 -4.59 3.24 1.58
CA ARG A 77 -5.18 2.67 0.35
C ARG A 77 -5.40 1.16 0.45
N TYR A 78 -4.50 0.46 1.13
CA TYR A 78 -4.52 -0.99 1.31
C TYR A 78 -4.95 -1.40 2.72
N ALA A 79 -5.42 -0.45 3.55
CA ALA A 79 -5.95 -0.73 4.87
C ALA A 79 -7.05 -1.76 4.69
N PRO A 80 -6.84 -2.99 5.17
CA PRO A 80 -7.67 -4.10 4.80
C PRO A 80 -9.07 -4.03 5.43
N ASP A 81 -9.40 -3.02 6.23
CA ASP A 81 -10.73 -2.84 6.85
C ASP A 81 -11.86 -3.01 5.83
N SER A 82 -11.78 -2.40 4.65
CA SER A 82 -12.83 -2.58 3.64
C SER A 82 -12.89 -4.01 3.05
N VAL A 83 -11.75 -4.69 2.91
CA VAL A 83 -11.68 -6.05 2.35
C VAL A 83 -12.06 -7.09 3.40
N LEU A 84 -11.64 -6.88 4.64
CA LEU A 84 -11.97 -7.68 5.82
C LEU A 84 -13.45 -7.53 6.17
N ASP A 85 -14.02 -6.33 6.05
CA ASP A 85 -15.45 -6.11 6.22
C ASP A 85 -16.28 -6.81 5.14
N ASP A 86 -15.82 -6.81 3.88
CA ASP A 86 -16.53 -7.56 2.84
C ASP A 86 -16.44 -9.07 3.05
N LEU A 87 -15.28 -9.56 3.49
CA LEU A 87 -15.11 -10.96 3.87
C LEU A 87 -16.02 -11.33 5.04
N LYS A 88 -16.09 -10.50 6.08
CA LYS A 88 -16.96 -10.69 7.24
C LYS A 88 -18.44 -10.74 6.82
N ARG A 89 -18.90 -9.80 5.98
CA ARG A 89 -20.26 -9.79 5.44
C ARG A 89 -20.57 -11.05 4.63
N ARG A 90 -19.62 -11.53 3.80
CA ARG A 90 -19.78 -12.77 3.03
C ARG A 90 -19.89 -14.00 3.93
N LEU A 91 -19.04 -14.10 4.96
CA LEU A 91 -19.08 -15.18 5.95
C LEU A 91 -20.40 -15.18 6.73
N GLU A 92 -20.87 -14.01 7.18
CA GLU A 92 -22.17 -13.88 7.86
C GLU A 92 -23.34 -14.32 6.98
N LYS A 93 -23.31 -13.99 5.68
CA LYS A 93 -24.33 -14.42 4.72
C LYS A 93 -24.36 -15.94 4.57
N ILE A 94 -23.19 -16.58 4.49
CA ILE A 94 -23.08 -18.05 4.41
C ILE A 94 -23.61 -18.69 5.70
N LEU A 95 -23.16 -18.21 6.87
CA LEU A 95 -23.61 -18.68 8.18
C LEU A 95 -25.14 -18.57 8.36
N ARG A 96 -25.75 -17.45 7.93
CA ARG A 96 -27.21 -17.28 7.96
C ARG A 96 -27.91 -18.30 7.05
N ARG A 97 -27.38 -18.53 5.85
CA ARG A 97 -27.94 -19.49 4.89
C ARG A 97 -27.89 -20.92 5.44
N GLU A 98 -26.76 -21.31 6.02
CA GLU A 98 -26.57 -22.61 6.66
C GLU A 98 -27.56 -22.80 7.83
N ARG A 99 -27.61 -21.83 8.75
CA ARG A 99 -28.57 -21.88 9.89
C ARG A 99 -30.01 -22.02 9.42
N SER A 100 -30.42 -21.28 8.39
CA SER A 100 -31.78 -21.37 7.86
C SER A 100 -32.07 -22.73 7.21
N THR A 101 -31.07 -23.34 6.59
CA THR A 101 -31.19 -24.65 5.93
C THR A 101 -31.29 -25.76 6.97
N LEU A 102 -30.44 -25.73 8.00
CA LEU A 102 -30.49 -26.63 9.14
C LEU A 102 -31.82 -26.50 9.90
N GLN A 103 -32.33 -25.28 10.08
CA GLN A 103 -33.62 -25.07 10.75
C GLN A 103 -34.79 -25.60 9.91
N ARG A 104 -34.76 -25.47 8.59
CA ARG A 104 -35.74 -26.09 7.68
C ARG A 104 -35.66 -27.61 7.75
N GLN A 105 -34.47 -28.19 7.62
CA GLN A 105 -34.26 -29.64 7.73
C GLN A 105 -34.72 -30.19 9.08
N ALA A 106 -34.43 -29.50 10.19
CA ALA A 106 -34.89 -29.88 11.51
C ALA A 106 -36.41 -29.81 11.65
N ARG A 107 -37.07 -28.81 11.04
CA ARG A 107 -38.54 -28.71 10.99
C ARG A 107 -39.14 -29.81 10.11
N ASP A 108 -38.57 -30.09 8.95
CA ASP A 108 -39.03 -31.12 8.02
C ASP A 108 -38.87 -32.53 8.60
N ALA A 109 -37.77 -32.77 9.33
CA ALA A 109 -37.53 -33.99 10.08
C ALA A 109 -38.53 -34.16 11.24
N LYS A 110 -38.84 -33.08 11.98
CA LYS A 110 -39.86 -33.09 13.03
C LYS A 110 -41.29 -33.22 12.48
N ALA A 111 -41.54 -32.76 11.26
CA ALA A 111 -42.84 -32.85 10.59
C ALA A 111 -43.05 -34.19 9.85
N GLY A 112 -42.12 -35.15 9.97
CA GLY A 112 -42.25 -36.48 9.38
C GLY A 112 -42.22 -36.51 7.84
N LYS A 113 -41.80 -35.42 7.18
CA LYS A 113 -41.72 -35.33 5.72
C LYS A 113 -40.33 -35.73 5.27
N SER A 114 -40.15 -36.97 4.82
CA SER A 114 -38.92 -37.39 4.15
C SER A 114 -38.67 -36.52 2.90
N PRO A 115 -37.52 -35.81 2.78
CA PRO A 115 -37.27 -34.88 1.66
C PRO A 115 -37.05 -35.58 0.30
N ARG A 116 -37.23 -36.89 0.20
CA ARG A 116 -36.90 -37.67 -1.00
C ARG A 116 -37.96 -37.64 -2.11
N LYS A 117 -39.15 -37.04 -1.89
CA LYS A 117 -40.26 -37.13 -2.85
C LYS A 117 -40.41 -35.97 -3.83
N GLU A 118 -39.79 -34.81 -3.60
CA GLU A 118 -39.95 -33.65 -4.51
C GLU A 118 -38.94 -33.60 -5.66
N ALA A 119 -37.72 -34.11 -5.47
CA ALA A 119 -36.70 -34.15 -6.53
C ALA A 119 -37.07 -35.08 -7.71
N SER A 120 -37.84 -36.14 -7.44
CA SER A 120 -38.25 -37.11 -8.47
C SER A 120 -39.33 -36.57 -9.42
N LYS A 121 -40.13 -35.57 -9.00
CA LYS A 121 -41.24 -35.05 -9.81
C LYS A 121 -40.77 -34.03 -10.86
N LYS A 122 -39.67 -33.30 -10.61
CA LYS A 122 -39.08 -32.36 -11.59
C LYS A 122 -38.25 -33.05 -12.67
N LEU A 123 -37.65 -34.21 -12.39
CA LEU A 123 -36.85 -34.94 -13.40
C LEU A 123 -37.72 -35.64 -14.46
N LYS A 124 -39.00 -35.92 -14.18
CA LYS A 124 -39.94 -36.49 -15.16
C LYS A 124 -40.61 -35.47 -16.09
N PHE A 125 -40.41 -34.17 -15.86
CA PHE A 125 -41.03 -33.10 -16.66
C PHE A 125 -40.10 -32.49 -17.72
N LEU A 126 -38.84 -32.92 -17.77
CA LEU A 126 -37.83 -32.47 -18.75
C LEU A 126 -37.46 -33.57 -19.77
N GLY A 127 -38.25 -34.64 -19.83
CA GLY A 127 -38.08 -35.76 -20.76
C GLY A 127 -39.39 -36.06 -21.49
N ASN A 128 -39.84 -35.13 -22.31
CA ASN A 128 -40.70 -35.33 -23.48
C ASN A 128 -40.56 -34.11 -24.40
#